data_AF-A0A8D5U975-F1
#
_entry.id   AF-A0A8D5U975-F1
#
_cell.length_a   1.000
_cell.length_b   1.000
_cell.length_c   1.000
_cell.angle_alpha   90.00
_cell.angle_beta   90.00
_cell.angle_gamma   90.00
#
_symmetry.space_group_name_H-M   'P 1'
#
loop_
_entity.id
_entity.type
_entity.pdbx_description
1 polymer ?
#
loop_
_entity_poly.entity_id
_entity_poly.type
_entity_poly.pdbx_seq_one_letter_code
_entity_poly.pdbx_strand_id
1 'polypeptide(L)' 'MRIVQDKDGERFLEFESKEDLEKFREMLIEAYYELNPDRKRPYETRSPK' A
#
# COMPACT_ATOMS: atom_id res chain seq x y z
N MET A 1 -7.79 1.10 9.79
CA MET A 1 -8.18 1.26 8.37
C MET A 1 -9.39 0.38 8.12
N ARG A 2 -10.45 0.90 7.50
CA ARG A 2 -11.69 0.15 7.24
C ARG A 2 -12.38 0.63 5.97
N ILE A 3 -13.16 -0.23 5.35
CA ILE A 3 -14.05 0.17 4.24
C ILE A 3 -15.35 0.70 4.86
N VAL A 4 -15.70 1.92 4.52
CA VAL A 4 -16.98 2.54 4.88
C VAL A 4 -17.81 2.76 3.63
N GLN A 5 -19.12 2.72 3.77
CA GLN A 5 -20.07 3.05 2.70
C GLN A 5 -20.83 4.31 3.08
N ASP A 6 -20.98 5.23 2.15
CA ASP A 6 -21.80 6.42 2.34
C ASP A 6 -23.29 6.13 2.09
N LYS A 7 -24.11 7.19 2.14
CA LYS A 7 -25.56 7.08 1.95
C LYS A 7 -25.97 6.84 0.50
N ASP A 8 -25.11 7.20 -0.45
CA ASP A 8 -25.34 7.05 -1.89
C ASP A 8 -24.80 5.71 -2.41
N GLY A 9 -24.15 4.93 -1.54
CA GLY A 9 -23.65 3.60 -1.81
C GLY A 9 -22.17 3.57 -2.24
N GLU A 10 -21.49 4.71 -2.28
CA GLU A 10 -20.06 4.81 -2.58
C GLU A 10 -19.24 4.25 -1.42
N ARG A 11 -18.16 3.54 -1.75
CA ARG A 11 -17.29 2.87 -0.76
C ARG A 11 -15.94 3.55 -0.71
N PHE A 12 -15.51 3.91 0.49
CA PHE A 12 -14.25 4.60 0.76
C PHE A 12 -13.40 3.81 1.74
N LEU A 13 -12.08 4.01 1.65
CA LEU A 13 -11.13 3.51 2.63
C LEU A 13 -10.88 4.61 3.66
N GLU A 14 -11.31 4.39 4.89
CA GLU A 14 -11.13 5.34 5.99
C GLU A 14 -9.87 5.00 6.78
N PHE A 15 -9.08 6.04 7.07
CA PHE A 15 -7.86 6.00 7.86
C PHE A 15 -8.11 6.68 9.20
N GLU A 16 -7.96 5.95 10.31
CA GLU A 16 -8.22 6.48 11.66
C GLU A 16 -6.92 6.92 12.35
N SER A 17 -5.77 6.53 11.79
CA SER A 17 -4.47 6.80 12.38
C SER A 17 -3.38 7.01 11.33
N LYS A 18 -2.24 7.54 11.77
CA LYS A 18 -1.02 7.57 10.95
C LYS A 18 -0.51 6.16 10.64
N GLU A 19 -0.67 5.23 11.56
CA GLU A 19 -0.29 3.82 11.38
C GLU A 19 -1.08 3.17 10.23
N ASP A 20 -2.36 3.52 10.07
CA ASP A 20 -3.16 3.06 8.93
C ASP A 20 -2.60 3.54 7.60
N LEU A 21 -2.14 4.79 7.54
CA LEU A 21 -1.54 5.36 6.35
C LEU A 21 -0.20 4.69 6.01
N GLU A 22 0.60 4.39 7.03
CA GLU A 22 1.87 3.67 6.88
C GLU A 22 1.64 2.24 6.35
N LYS A 23 0.70 1.49 6.92
CA LYS A 23 0.30 0.16 6.42
C LYS A 23 -0.20 0.20 4.99
N PHE A 24 -1.05 1.16 4.65
CA PHE A 24 -1.56 1.30 3.29
C PHE A 24 -0.45 1.63 2.29
N ARG A 25 0.49 2.50 2.67
CA ARG A 25 1.67 2.78 1.84
C ARG A 25 2.51 1.52 1.59
N GLU A 26 2.71 0.69 2.60
CA GLU A 26 3.41 -0.59 2.45
C GLU A 26 2.68 -1.52 1.48
N MET A 27 1.36 -1.68 1.64
CA MET A 27 0.53 -2.47 0.73
C MET A 27 0.62 -1.99 -0.73
N LEU A 28 0.63 -0.67 -0.97
CA LEU A 28 0.79 -0.11 -2.32
C LEU A 28 2.15 -0.46 -2.93
N ILE A 29 3.22 -0.42 -2.13
CA ILE A 29 4.56 -0.78 -2.59
C ILE A 29 4.63 -2.26 -2.91
N GLU A 30 4.05 -3.13 -2.09
CA GLU A 30 4.01 -4.58 -2.33
C GLU A 30 3.25 -4.91 -3.61
N ALA A 31 2.03 -4.38 -3.77
CA ALA A 31 1.21 -4.58 -4.96
C ALA A 31 1.92 -4.10 -6.24
N TYR A 32 2.66 -2.99 -6.17
CA TYR A 32 3.44 -2.52 -7.31
C TYR A 32 4.47 -3.55 -7.78
N TYR A 33 5.22 -4.17 -6.86
CA TYR A 33 6.24 -5.16 -7.23
C TYR A 33 5.64 -6.52 -7.62
N GLU A 34 4.49 -6.91 -7.08
CA GLU A 34 3.75 -8.07 -7.56
C GLU A 34 3.27 -7.88 -9.01
N LEU A 35 2.82 -6.68 -9.36
CA LEU A 35 2.38 -6.33 -10.72
C LEU A 35 3.53 -6.07 -11.69
N ASN A 36 4.74 -5.79 -11.19
CA ASN A 36 5.94 -5.47 -11.99
C ASN A 36 7.11 -6.39 -11.57
N PRO A 37 7.03 -7.71 -11.81
CA PRO A 37 8.00 -8.69 -11.33
C PRO A 37 9.40 -8.52 -11.96
N ASP A 38 9.50 -7.83 -13.09
CA ASP A 38 10.75 -7.45 -13.75
C ASP A 38 11.51 -6.33 -13.02
N ARG A 39 10.82 -5.57 -12.15
CA ARG A 39 11.43 -4.50 -11.38
C ARG A 39 12.02 -5.06 -10.08
N LYS A 40 13.33 -4.90 -9.93
CA LYS A 40 14.03 -5.24 -8.68
C LYS A 40 13.67 -4.26 -7.57
N ARG A 41 13.45 -4.80 -6.36
CA ARG A 41 13.22 -3.96 -5.18
C ARG A 41 14.52 -3.21 -4.83
N PRO A 42 14.45 -2.02 -4.21
CA PRO A 42 15.64 -1.21 -3.96
C PRO A 42 16.65 -1.92 -3.05
N TYR A 43 16.18 -2.79 -2.16
CA TYR A 43 17.02 -3.59 -1.28
C TYR A 43 17.70 -4.78 -2.00
N GLU A 44 17.16 -5.26 -3.11
CA GLU A 44 17.78 -6.31 -3.95
C GLU A 44 18.89 -5.74 -4.83
N THR A 45 18.79 -4.45 -5.18
CA THR A 45 19.84 -3.72 -5.90
C THR A 45 20.89 -3.11 -4.98
N ARG A 46 20.69 -3.16 -3.66
CA ARG A 46 21.63 -2.58 -2.71
C ARG A 46 22.79 -3.55 -2.54
N SER A 47 23.93 -3.23 -3.15
CA SER A 47 25.17 -3.96 -2.89
C SER A 47 25.44 -3.99 -1.37
N PRO A 48 25.88 -5.13 -0.81
CA PRO A 48 26.32 -5.17 0.59
C PRO A 48 27.42 -4.11 0.77
N LYS A 49 27.29 -3.28 1.80
CA LYS A 49 28.39 -2.41 2.24
C LYS A 49 29.39 -3.23 3.05
#